data_AF-A0A3P8ZVW6-F1
#
_entry.id   AF-A0A3P8ZVW6-F1
#
_cell.length_a   1.000
_cell.length_b   1.000
_cell.length_c   1.000
_cell.angle_alpha   90.00
_cell.angle_beta   90.00
_cell.angle_gamma   90.00
#
_symmetry.space_group_name_H-M   'P 1'
#
loop_
_entity.id
_entity.type
_entity.pdbx_description
1 polymer ?
#
loop_
_entity_poly.entity_id
_entity_poly.type
_entity_poly.pdbx_seq_one_letter_code
_entity_poly.pdbx_strand_id
1 'polypeptide(L)'
;MDRAKSDGATKMTLMLYVEKNNPHYPTSTVFTFLPVCPPLKKADMAIRYPMAVGLNKGHPVTKNVTAPKHGRRRGRLTKHSKFVRDMIREVCGFAPYEKRAMELLKVSKDKRALKFIKKRIGTHIRAKRKREELSNVLAAMRKAAAKKD
;
A
#
# COMPACT_ATOMS: atom_id res chain seq x y z
N MET A 1 -41.90 13.62 -28.02
CA MET A 1 -41.53 14.65 -27.04
C MET A 1 -40.69 14.00 -25.95
N ASP A 2 -39.57 13.41 -26.32
CA ASP A 2 -38.27 14.07 -26.51
C ASP A 2 -37.57 14.37 -25.19
N ARG A 3 -36.69 13.45 -24.77
CA ARG A 3 -35.35 13.83 -24.31
C ARG A 3 -34.36 12.69 -24.44
N ALA A 4 -33.49 12.83 -25.43
CA ALA A 4 -32.29 12.04 -25.64
C ALA A 4 -31.12 12.53 -24.76
N LYS A 5 -30.11 11.65 -24.63
CA LYS A 5 -28.72 11.83 -24.12
C LYS A 5 -28.55 11.74 -22.60
N SER A 6 -27.95 10.71 -21.98
CA SER A 6 -26.64 10.01 -22.15
C SER A 6 -25.54 10.55 -21.21
N ASP A 7 -25.60 10.19 -19.93
CA ASP A 7 -24.53 10.45 -18.93
C ASP A 7 -23.68 9.22 -18.61
N GLY A 8 -23.59 8.29 -19.57
CA GLY A 8 -22.51 7.28 -19.64
C GLY A 8 -21.27 7.77 -20.39
N ALA A 9 -21.26 9.02 -20.88
CA ALA A 9 -20.31 9.49 -21.87
C ALA A 9 -19.06 10.22 -21.30
N THR A 10 -19.03 10.59 -20.02
CA THR A 10 -17.90 11.35 -19.43
C THR A 10 -16.79 10.51 -18.82
N LYS A 11 -17.00 9.19 -18.60
CA LYS A 11 -15.92 8.26 -18.23
C LYS A 11 -15.26 7.58 -19.43
N MET A 12 -15.97 7.47 -20.56
CA MET A 12 -15.43 6.90 -21.80
C MET A 12 -14.66 7.93 -22.64
N THR A 13 -14.90 9.23 -22.47
CA THR A 13 -14.15 10.29 -23.16
C THR A 13 -12.72 10.51 -22.63
N LEU A 14 -12.40 10.05 -21.42
CA LEU A 14 -11.02 10.05 -20.91
C LEU A 14 -10.24 8.78 -21.28
N MET A 15 -10.92 7.66 -21.58
CA MET A 15 -10.28 6.42 -22.04
C MET A 15 -10.16 6.36 -23.56
N LEU A 16 -11.03 7.05 -24.31
CA LEU A 16 -10.92 7.21 -25.76
C LEU A 16 -10.01 8.38 -26.19
N TYR A 17 -9.17 8.91 -25.29
CA TYR A 17 -8.05 9.80 -25.67
C TYR A 17 -6.71 9.06 -25.79
N VAL A 18 -6.67 7.75 -25.56
CA VAL A 18 -5.40 6.97 -25.66
C VAL A 18 -5.46 5.91 -26.78
N GLU A 19 -6.64 5.56 -27.29
CA GLU A 19 -6.81 4.39 -28.19
C GLU A 19 -6.95 4.71 -29.69
N LYS A 20 -6.89 5.98 -30.11
CA LYS A 20 -7.10 6.38 -31.53
C LYS A 20 -5.86 6.84 -32.31
N ASN A 21 -4.65 6.52 -31.87
CA ASN A 21 -3.43 6.88 -32.62
C ASN A 21 -2.47 5.70 -32.84
N ASN A 22 -2.97 4.61 -33.43
CA ASN A 22 -2.11 3.69 -34.18
C ASN A 22 -2.46 3.79 -35.67
N PRO A 23 -1.58 4.40 -36.48
CA PRO A 23 -1.42 4.03 -37.87
C PRO A 23 -0.02 3.46 -38.14
N HIS A 24 -0.08 2.33 -38.84
CA HIS A 24 0.94 1.60 -39.59
C HIS A 24 2.06 2.45 -40.24
N TYR A 25 3.30 1.93 -40.19
CA TYR A 25 4.48 2.29 -41.00
C TYR A 25 4.20 2.27 -42.52
N PRO A 26 5.07 2.74 -43.46
CA PRO A 26 6.49 3.16 -43.34
C PRO A 26 6.87 4.43 -44.16
N THR A 27 8.09 4.98 -43.99
CA THR A 27 9.02 5.47 -45.06
C THR A 27 10.13 6.40 -44.55
N SER A 28 11.37 6.03 -44.88
CA SER A 28 12.58 6.85 -45.06
C SER A 28 12.63 8.24 -44.41
N THR A 29 13.28 8.37 -43.26
CA THR A 29 14.24 9.47 -43.02
C THR A 29 15.11 9.16 -41.80
N VAL A 30 16.40 9.04 -42.07
CA VAL A 30 17.55 9.16 -41.17
C VAL A 30 17.28 9.96 -39.88
N PHE A 31 17.10 9.27 -38.76
CA PHE A 31 17.47 9.81 -37.46
C PHE A 31 17.85 8.68 -36.51
N THR A 32 19.14 8.59 -36.24
CA THR A 32 19.78 7.65 -35.35
C THR A 32 19.31 7.87 -33.91
N PHE A 33 18.32 7.11 -33.46
CA PHE A 33 17.92 7.08 -32.06
C PHE A 33 18.82 6.09 -31.30
N LEU A 34 19.75 6.63 -30.52
CA LEU A 34 20.50 5.86 -29.53
C LEU A 34 19.55 5.13 -28.57
N PRO A 35 19.88 3.91 -28.13
CA PRO A 35 19.09 3.21 -27.13
C PRO A 35 19.10 3.97 -25.81
N VAL A 36 17.92 4.12 -25.21
CA VAL A 36 17.71 4.65 -23.85
C VAL A 36 18.65 3.91 -22.89
N CYS A 37 19.62 4.65 -22.36
CA CYS A 37 20.64 4.14 -21.46
C CYS A 37 20.00 3.45 -20.24
N PRO A 38 20.35 2.19 -19.91
CA PRO A 38 20.08 1.64 -18.59
C PRO A 38 20.72 2.55 -17.52
N PRO A 39 20.18 2.64 -16.29
CA PRO A 39 20.84 3.40 -15.24
C PRO A 39 22.24 2.85 -15.09
N LEU A 40 23.23 3.70 -15.36
CA LEU A 40 24.64 3.36 -15.23
C LEU A 40 24.83 2.70 -13.86
N LYS A 41 25.02 1.37 -13.84
CA LYS A 41 25.61 0.69 -12.68
C LYS A 41 26.87 1.48 -12.40
N LYS A 42 26.90 2.15 -11.25
CA LYS A 42 27.99 3.02 -10.82
C LYS A 42 29.31 2.31 -11.15
N ALA A 43 29.94 2.72 -12.23
CA ALA A 43 31.17 2.11 -12.69
C ALA A 43 32.22 2.57 -11.70
N ASP A 44 32.61 1.66 -10.80
CA ASP A 44 33.75 1.84 -9.93
C ASP A 44 35.00 1.79 -10.82
N MET A 45 35.33 2.94 -11.40
CA MET A 45 36.43 3.11 -12.35
C MET A 45 37.81 3.04 -11.68
N ALA A 46 37.86 3.02 -10.35
CA ALA A 46 39.08 2.93 -9.56
C ALA A 46 39.07 1.64 -8.73
N ILE A 47 40.24 0.98 -8.64
CA ILE A 47 40.47 -0.16 -7.77
C ILE A 47 40.17 0.26 -6.31
N ARG A 48 39.05 -0.22 -5.75
CA ARG A 48 38.68 0.07 -4.35
C ARG A 48 39.43 -0.88 -3.42
N TYR A 49 40.41 -0.34 -2.71
CA TYR A 49 41.08 -1.07 -1.64
C TYR A 49 40.13 -1.25 -0.45
N PRO A 50 40.21 -2.38 0.28
CA PRO A 50 39.47 -2.58 1.53
C PRO A 50 40.02 -1.61 2.58
N MET A 51 39.34 -0.48 2.74
CA MET A 51 39.71 0.56 3.70
C MET A 51 39.06 0.28 5.07
N ALA A 52 39.72 0.69 6.15
CA ALA A 52 39.16 0.61 7.51
C ALA A 52 38.09 1.70 7.77
N VAL A 53 38.04 2.72 6.90
CA VAL A 53 37.16 3.89 7.01
C VAL A 53 36.27 4.03 5.76
N GLY A 54 35.13 4.72 5.91
CA GLY A 54 34.13 4.90 4.84
C GLY A 54 32.95 3.91 4.91
N LEU A 55 32.06 4.01 3.93
CA LEU A 55 30.80 3.24 3.89
C LEU A 55 31.04 1.74 3.63
N ASN A 56 31.97 1.42 2.74
CA ASN A 56 32.35 0.05 2.38
C ASN A 56 33.61 -0.38 3.11
N LYS A 57 33.63 -0.15 4.43
CA LYS A 57 34.77 -0.47 5.27
C LYS A 57 34.84 -1.94 5.64
N GLY A 58 36.05 -2.40 5.94
CA GLY A 58 36.35 -3.74 6.40
C GLY A 58 36.70 -4.69 5.27
N HIS A 59 37.01 -5.93 5.66
CA HIS A 59 37.38 -6.97 4.70
C HIS A 59 36.12 -7.47 3.96
N PRO A 60 36.13 -7.53 2.62
CA PRO A 60 34.99 -8.00 1.84
C PRO A 60 34.81 -9.52 2.00
N VAL A 61 34.11 -9.93 3.05
CA VAL A 61 33.73 -11.33 3.27
C VAL A 61 32.42 -11.64 2.56
N THR A 62 32.35 -12.79 1.88
CA THR A 62 31.10 -13.33 1.35
C THR A 62 30.15 -13.68 2.49
N LYS A 63 28.99 -13.00 2.57
CA LYS A 63 28.03 -13.21 3.66
C LYS A 63 27.32 -14.54 3.47
N ASN A 64 27.45 -15.45 4.44
CA ASN A 64 26.66 -16.68 4.48
C ASN A 64 25.21 -16.39 4.92
N VAL A 65 24.24 -16.70 4.07
CA VAL A 65 22.81 -16.49 4.36
C VAL A 65 22.22 -17.72 5.05
N THR A 66 22.28 -17.74 6.38
CA THR A 66 21.67 -18.80 7.19
C THR A 66 20.14 -18.69 7.23
N ALA A 67 19.45 -19.83 7.34
CA ALA A 67 18.01 -19.85 7.57
C ALA A 67 17.61 -19.03 8.82
N PRO A 68 16.50 -18.28 8.78
CA PRO A 68 16.07 -17.46 9.91
C PRO A 68 15.68 -18.35 11.10
N LYS A 69 16.23 -18.03 12.27
CA LYS A 69 15.94 -18.74 13.54
C LYS A 69 14.44 -18.77 13.83
N HIS A 70 13.95 -19.88 14.41
CA HIS A 70 12.55 -20.04 14.78
C HIS A 70 12.02 -18.92 15.69
N GLY A 71 12.85 -18.39 16.61
CA GLY A 71 12.49 -17.26 17.47
C GLY A 71 12.05 -15.99 16.71
N ARG A 72 12.55 -15.77 15.48
CA ARG A 72 12.13 -14.65 14.61
C ARG A 72 10.71 -14.83 14.04
N ARG A 73 10.13 -16.03 14.11
CA ARG A 73 8.78 -16.33 13.62
C ARG A 73 7.69 -15.97 14.64
N ARG A 74 8.06 -15.65 15.89
CA ARG A 74 7.13 -15.24 16.94
C ARG A 74 6.37 -13.98 16.53
N GLY A 75 5.04 -13.99 16.70
CA GLY A 75 4.16 -12.87 16.37
C GLY A 75 3.51 -12.94 14.99
N ARG A 76 3.83 -13.95 14.17
CA ARG A 76 3.13 -14.18 12.89
C ARG A 76 1.72 -14.70 13.15
N LEU A 77 0.76 -14.21 12.37
CA LEU A 77 -0.62 -14.67 12.41
C LEU A 77 -0.74 -16.07 11.78
N THR A 78 -1.26 -17.04 12.53
CA THR A 78 -1.59 -18.39 12.03
C THR A 78 -3.08 -18.46 11.65
N LYS A 79 -3.47 -19.47 10.85
CA LYS A 79 -4.88 -19.67 10.45
C LYS A 79 -5.80 -19.84 11.67
N HIS A 80 -5.38 -20.67 12.63
CA HIS A 80 -6.11 -20.90 13.87
C HIS A 80 -6.27 -19.62 14.71
N SER A 81 -5.19 -18.88 14.95
CA SER A 81 -5.27 -17.63 15.74
C SER A 81 -6.09 -16.54 15.05
N LYS A 82 -6.18 -16.54 13.72
CA LYS A 82 -7.08 -15.62 13.00
C LYS A 82 -8.54 -15.99 13.24
N PHE A 83 -8.89 -17.26 13.03
CA PHE A 83 -10.25 -17.77 13.24
C PHE A 83 -10.78 -17.47 14.64
N VAL A 84 -9.99 -17.76 15.68
CA VAL A 84 -10.36 -17.47 17.07
C VAL A 84 -10.56 -15.96 17.31
N ARG A 85 -9.72 -15.10 16.73
CA ARG A 85 -9.86 -13.63 16.88
C ARG A 85 -11.08 -13.07 16.17
N ASP A 86 -11.43 -13.63 15.01
CA ASP A 86 -12.60 -13.19 14.24
C ASP A 86 -13.89 -13.59 15.01
N MET A 87 -13.96 -14.81 15.55
CA MET A 87 -15.05 -15.27 16.41
C MET A 87 -15.24 -14.40 17.66
N ILE A 88 -14.14 -14.09 18.38
CA ILE A 88 -14.22 -13.24 19.59
C ILE A 88 -14.72 -11.82 19.25
N ARG A 89 -14.36 -11.28 18.09
CA ARG A 89 -14.83 -9.95 17.67
C ARG A 89 -16.32 -9.93 17.37
N GLU A 90 -16.89 -11.02 16.86
CA GLU A 90 -18.33 -11.16 16.64
C GLU A 90 -19.09 -11.24 17.97
N VAL A 91 -18.57 -11.99 18.95
CA VAL A 91 -19.20 -12.17 20.27
C VAL A 91 -19.10 -10.93 21.15
N CYS A 92 -17.90 -10.35 21.29
CA CYS A 92 -17.64 -9.26 22.24
C CYS A 92 -17.91 -7.86 21.67
N GLY A 93 -17.96 -7.71 20.35
CA GLY A 93 -18.14 -6.43 19.67
C GLY A 93 -16.98 -5.44 19.92
N PHE A 94 -17.31 -4.14 19.91
CA PHE A 94 -16.34 -3.04 20.04
C PHE A 94 -16.37 -2.36 21.41
N ALA A 95 -15.20 -1.95 21.89
CA ALA A 95 -15.08 -1.15 23.10
C ALA A 95 -15.63 0.28 22.91
N PRO A 96 -16.03 0.99 23.97
CA PRO A 96 -16.65 2.32 23.86
C PRO A 96 -15.74 3.37 23.19
N TYR A 97 -14.41 3.28 23.38
CA TYR A 97 -13.46 4.17 22.68
C TYR A 97 -13.34 3.84 21.19
N GLU A 98 -13.54 2.59 20.80
CA GLU A 98 -13.51 2.14 19.39
C GLU A 98 -14.78 2.59 18.67
N LYS A 99 -15.93 2.53 19.34
CA LYS A 99 -17.21 3.08 18.83
C LYS A 99 -17.10 4.58 18.52
N ARG A 100 -16.58 5.37 19.47
CA ARG A 100 -16.33 6.81 19.25
C ARG A 100 -15.33 7.07 18.11
N ALA A 101 -14.31 6.23 17.97
CA ALA A 101 -13.35 6.36 16.86
C ALA A 101 -14.00 6.04 15.51
N MET A 102 -14.88 5.03 15.43
CA MET A 102 -15.64 4.73 14.21
C MET A 102 -16.57 5.88 13.83
N GLU A 103 -17.24 6.53 14.78
CA GLU A 103 -18.06 7.73 14.52
C GLU A 103 -17.25 8.84 13.87
N LEU A 104 -16.05 9.13 14.41
CA LEU A 104 -15.16 10.15 13.84
C LEU A 104 -14.70 9.80 12.42
N LEU A 105 -14.46 8.50 12.14
CA LEU A 105 -14.07 8.01 10.82
C LEU A 105 -15.24 8.00 9.82
N LYS A 106 -16.50 7.84 10.27
CA LYS A 106 -17.69 7.98 9.42
C LYS A 106 -17.86 9.41 8.89
N VAL A 107 -17.53 10.40 9.72
CA VAL A 107 -17.54 11.84 9.36
C VAL A 107 -16.23 12.25 8.66
N SER A 108 -15.36 11.30 8.30
CA SER A 108 -14.08 11.54 7.61
C SER A 108 -13.11 12.48 8.36
N LYS A 109 -13.20 12.57 9.70
CA LYS A 109 -12.32 13.40 10.54
C LYS A 109 -11.09 12.62 10.99
N ASP A 110 -10.28 12.13 10.05
CA ASP A 110 -9.17 11.19 10.31
C ASP A 110 -8.10 11.71 11.27
N LYS A 111 -7.72 12.99 11.14
CA LYS A 111 -6.71 13.63 12.01
C LYS A 111 -7.23 13.74 13.45
N ARG A 112 -8.52 13.98 13.64
CA ARG A 112 -9.18 14.02 14.95
C ARG A 112 -9.29 12.62 15.54
N ALA A 113 -9.67 11.63 14.74
CA ALA A 113 -9.71 10.22 15.14
C ALA A 113 -8.32 9.73 15.61
N LEU A 114 -7.26 10.05 14.85
CA LEU A 114 -5.89 9.68 15.20
C LEU A 114 -5.43 10.33 16.52
N LYS A 115 -5.74 11.61 16.76
CA LYS A 115 -5.46 12.27 18.04
C LYS A 115 -6.22 11.61 19.20
N PHE A 116 -7.49 11.26 19.00
CA PHE A 116 -8.30 10.59 20.02
C PHE A 116 -7.74 9.21 20.37
N ILE A 117 -7.43 8.38 19.37
CA ILE A 117 -6.85 7.05 19.56
C ILE A 117 -5.47 7.16 20.21
N LYS A 118 -4.62 8.10 19.78
CA LYS A 118 -3.31 8.34 20.39
C LYS A 118 -3.45 8.70 21.87
N LYS A 119 -4.43 9.52 22.26
CA LYS A 119 -4.67 9.86 23.68
C LYS A 119 -5.06 8.64 24.53
N ARG A 120 -5.67 7.60 23.93
CA ARG A 120 -6.06 6.36 24.63
C ARG A 120 -4.97 5.28 24.63
N ILE A 121 -4.25 5.10 23.53
CA ILE A 121 -3.26 4.02 23.34
C ILE A 121 -1.83 4.47 23.65
N GLY A 122 -1.58 5.78 23.61
CA GLY A 122 -0.29 6.41 23.90
C GLY A 122 0.55 6.67 22.64
N THR A 123 0.98 5.60 21.96
CA THR A 123 1.97 5.72 20.86
C THR A 123 1.33 5.92 19.49
N HIS A 124 2.02 6.66 18.62
CA HIS A 124 1.54 6.97 17.28
C HIS A 124 1.47 5.74 16.35
N ILE A 125 2.44 4.82 16.48
CA ILE A 125 2.50 3.59 15.65
C ILE A 125 1.30 2.69 15.95
N ARG A 126 0.97 2.48 17.23
CA ARG A 126 -0.20 1.70 17.64
C ARG A 126 -1.51 2.40 17.24
N ALA A 127 -1.56 3.72 17.35
CA ALA A 127 -2.74 4.49 16.92
C ALA A 127 -3.01 4.37 15.42
N LYS A 128 -1.97 4.43 14.57
CA LYS A 128 -2.09 4.19 13.12
C LYS A 128 -2.62 2.79 12.82
N ARG A 129 -2.07 1.76 13.48
CA ARG A 129 -2.55 0.38 13.35
C ARG A 129 -4.03 0.24 13.73
N LYS A 130 -4.44 0.85 14.84
CA LYS A 130 -5.85 0.83 15.27
C LYS A 130 -6.78 1.61 14.34
N ARG A 131 -6.33 2.74 13.78
CA ARG A 131 -7.10 3.47 12.77
C ARG A 131 -7.33 2.61 11.52
N GLU A 132 -6.30 1.91 11.05
CA GLU A 132 -6.40 0.99 9.91
C GLU A 132 -7.34 -0.18 10.18
N GLU A 133 -7.27 -0.78 11.38
CA GLU A 133 -8.23 -1.81 11.81
C GLU A 133 -9.69 -1.32 11.73
N LEU A 134 -9.98 -0.14 12.29
CA LEU A 134 -11.35 0.42 12.29
C LEU A 134 -11.82 0.85 10.90
N SER A 135 -10.91 1.35 10.06
CA SER A 135 -11.21 1.68 8.66
C SER A 135 -11.59 0.44 7.85
N ASN A 136 -10.86 -0.66 8.04
CA ASN A 136 -11.14 -1.94 7.39
C ASN A 136 -12.51 -2.50 7.80
N VAL A 137 -12.89 -2.36 9.07
CA VAL A 137 -14.23 -2.74 9.57
C VAL A 137 -15.31 -1.93 8.86
N LEU A 138 -15.18 -0.60 8.78
CA LEU A 138 -16.17 0.25 8.10
C LEU A 138 -16.28 -0.08 6.62
N ALA A 139 -15.15 -0.36 5.95
CA ALA A 139 -15.15 -0.80 4.56
C ALA A 139 -15.86 -2.15 4.37
N ALA A 140 -15.64 -3.11 5.28
CA ALA A 140 -16.34 -4.40 5.26
C ALA A 140 -17.85 -4.23 5.49
N MET A 141 -18.26 -3.38 6.44
CA MET A 141 -19.68 -3.08 6.69
C MET A 141 -20.35 -2.44 5.47
N ARG A 142 -19.70 -1.48 4.80
CA ARG A 142 -20.23 -0.86 3.57
C ARG A 142 -20.39 -1.88 2.44
N LYS A 143 -19.41 -2.77 2.26
CA LYS A 143 -19.49 -3.85 1.27
C LYS A 143 -20.59 -4.87 1.58
N ALA A 144 -20.80 -5.18 2.85
CA ALA A 144 -21.87 -6.08 3.28
C ALA A 144 -23.25 -5.46 3.09
N ALA A 145 -23.40 -4.16 3.35
CA ALA A 145 -24.65 -3.43 3.09
C ALA A 145 -24.99 -3.41 1.59
N ALA A 146 -24.02 -3.08 0.73
CA ALA A 146 -24.23 -3.01 -0.73
C ALA A 146 -24.51 -4.36 -1.42
N LYS A 147 -24.38 -5.49 -0.71
CA LYS A 147 -24.73 -6.83 -1.21
C LYS A 147 -26.10 -7.31 -0.74
N LYS A 148 -26.72 -6.59 0.20
CA LYS A 148 -28.03 -6.93 0.77
C LYS A 148 -29.18 -6.28 -0.01
N ASP A 149 -28.87 -5.33 -0.88
CA ASP A 149 -29.73 -4.81 -1.95
C ASP A 149 -29.55 -5.67 -3.21
#